data_AF-A0A9D3S4R4-F1
#
_entry.id   AF-A0A9D3S4R4-F1
#
_cell.length_a   1.000
_cell.length_b   1.000
_cell.length_c   1.000
_cell.angle_alpha   90.00
_cell.angle_beta   90.00
_cell.angle_gamma   90.00
#
_symmetry.space_group_name_H-M   'P 1'
#
loop_
_entity.id
_entity.type
_entity.pdbx_description
1 polymer ?
#
loop_
_entity_poly.entity_id
_entity_poly.type
_entity_poly.pdbx_seq_one_letter_code
_entity_poly.pdbx_strand_id
1 'polypeptide(L)'
;MLKSSPLSRGIQRGPSHPLLDQRSPPPLSACGSVGEWLRAIKMGRYEESFIQAGFTSFELVSQISTEDLLRIGVTLAGHQKKILSSIQTLRVHNKSPSTVRY
;
A
#
# COMPACT_ATOMS: atom_id res chain seq x y z
N MET A 1 33.23 44.94 14.18
CA MET A 1 32.21 45.95 13.82
C MET A 1 31.24 45.31 12.85
N LEU A 2 29.96 45.24 13.23
CA LEU A 2 28.83 44.78 12.41
C LEU A 2 28.30 45.94 11.56
N LYS A 3 27.93 45.67 10.31
CA LYS A 3 27.06 46.49 9.44
C LYS A 3 26.40 45.50 8.45
N SER A 4 25.11 45.41 8.15
CA SER A 4 23.84 46.02 8.58
C SER A 4 22.72 45.17 7.92
N SER A 5 21.53 45.07 8.53
CA SER A 5 20.25 44.68 7.88
C SER A 5 19.46 45.97 7.50
N PRO A 6 18.33 46.02 6.73
CA PRO A 6 17.25 45.00 6.61
C PRO A 6 16.48 44.86 5.25
N LEU A 7 15.58 43.85 5.28
CA LEU A 7 14.38 43.51 4.50
C LEU A 7 13.84 44.46 3.40
N SER A 8 13.59 43.93 2.19
CA SER A 8 12.28 43.99 1.48
C SER A 8 12.35 43.47 0.04
N ARG A 9 11.64 42.37 -0.26
CA ARG A 9 10.87 42.27 -1.50
C ARG A 9 9.75 41.23 -1.34
N GLY A 10 8.55 41.73 -1.10
CA GLY A 10 7.33 40.94 -1.22
C GLY A 10 6.85 40.86 -2.67
N ILE A 11 6.08 39.79 -2.92
CA ILE A 11 4.93 39.69 -3.83
C ILE A 11 5.20 39.13 -5.24
N GLN A 12 4.99 37.81 -5.28
CA GLN A 12 4.15 37.05 -6.22
C GLN A 12 4.69 36.61 -7.58
N ARG A 13 4.77 35.29 -7.72
CA ARG A 13 4.03 34.49 -8.71
C ARG A 13 4.17 33.02 -8.32
N GLY A 14 3.16 32.48 -7.64
CA GLY A 14 3.00 31.03 -7.58
C GLY A 14 2.65 30.53 -8.99
N PRO A 15 3.24 29.43 -9.46
CA PRO A 15 2.54 28.57 -10.38
C PRO A 15 1.60 27.69 -9.54
N SER A 16 0.31 28.00 -9.61
CA SER A 16 -0.74 27.12 -9.12
C SER A 16 -0.66 25.81 -9.91
N HIS A 17 -0.01 24.80 -9.34
CA HIS A 17 -0.20 23.41 -9.74
C HIS A 17 -1.06 22.74 -8.67
N PRO A 18 -2.38 22.64 -8.85
CA PRO A 18 -3.21 21.78 -8.03
C PRO A 18 -3.05 20.34 -8.53
N LEU A 19 -1.87 19.71 -8.37
CA LEU A 19 -1.71 18.29 -8.70
C LEU A 19 -0.39 17.75 -8.17
N LEU A 20 -0.34 17.31 -6.91
CA LEU A 20 0.43 16.14 -6.48
C LEU A 20 0.13 15.84 -5.01
N ASP A 21 -1.15 15.67 -4.67
CA ASP A 21 -1.50 14.70 -3.62
C ASP A 21 -1.34 13.28 -4.20
N GLN A 22 -0.21 13.04 -4.88
CA GLN A 22 0.36 11.71 -5.02
C GLN A 22 0.85 11.35 -3.62
N ARG A 23 -0.11 11.04 -2.75
CA ARG A 23 0.10 10.18 -1.61
C ARG A 23 0.70 8.93 -2.22
N SER A 24 2.03 8.84 -2.21
CA SER A 24 2.75 7.63 -2.57
C SER A 24 1.99 6.50 -1.87
N PRO A 25 1.55 5.45 -2.59
CA PRO A 25 0.78 4.40 -1.96
C PRO A 25 1.56 3.95 -0.74
N PRO A 26 0.92 3.90 0.45
CA PRO A 26 1.63 3.55 1.66
C PRO A 26 2.38 2.25 1.43
N PRO A 27 3.59 2.09 2.01
CA PRO A 27 4.31 0.84 1.89
C PRO A 27 3.38 -0.30 2.31
N LEU A 28 3.45 -1.44 1.62
CA LEU A 28 2.50 -2.53 1.84
C LEU A 28 2.49 -3.02 3.31
N SER A 29 3.60 -2.81 4.03
CA SER A 29 3.77 -3.04 5.46
C SER A 29 2.97 -2.09 6.37
N ALA A 30 2.46 -0.98 5.86
CA ALA A 30 1.65 0.00 6.59
C ALA A 30 0.13 -0.14 6.32
N CYS A 31 -0.29 -1.09 5.49
CA CYS A 31 -1.72 -1.33 5.26
C CYS A 31 -2.35 -1.94 6.51
N GLY A 32 -3.41 -1.33 7.03
CA GLY A 32 -4.13 -1.81 8.22
C GLY A 32 -5.18 -2.87 7.94
N SER A 33 -5.55 -3.06 6.66
CA SER A 33 -6.62 -3.96 6.24
C SER A 33 -6.36 -4.59 4.86
N VAL A 34 -7.03 -5.72 4.58
CA VAL A 34 -6.96 -6.41 3.28
C VAL A 34 -7.44 -5.49 2.14
N GLY A 35 -8.48 -4.70 2.37
CA GLY A 35 -9.01 -3.74 1.39
C GLY A 35 -7.99 -2.65 1.03
N GLU A 36 -7.35 -2.04 2.03
CA GLU A 36 -6.28 -1.06 1.79
C GLU A 36 -5.10 -1.67 1.04
N TRP A 37 -4.69 -2.89 1.40
CA TRP A 37 -3.64 -3.61 0.69
C TRP A 37 -3.98 -3.85 -0.78
N LEU A 38 -5.19 -4.34 -1.07
CA LEU A 38 -5.67 -4.55 -2.43
C LEU A 38 -5.66 -3.24 -3.22
N ARG A 39 -6.12 -2.13 -2.63
CA ARG A 39 -6.08 -0.81 -3.27
C ARG A 39 -4.64 -0.33 -3.52
N ALA A 40 -3.72 -0.54 -2.58
CA ALA A 40 -2.30 -0.18 -2.72
C ALA A 40 -1.63 -0.92 -3.89
N ILE A 41 -1.98 -2.19 -4.13
CA ILE A 41 -1.51 -2.95 -5.30
C ILE A 41 -2.39 -2.79 -6.55
N LYS A 42 -3.34 -1.84 -6.56
CA LYS A 42 -4.28 -1.59 -7.66
C LYS A 42 -5.20 -2.79 -7.99
N MET A 43 -5.46 -3.64 -7.01
CA MET A 43 -6.37 -4.80 -7.08
C MET A 43 -7.64 -4.59 -6.22
N GLY A 44 -7.95 -3.36 -5.82
CA GLY A 44 -9.10 -3.02 -4.96
C GLY A 44 -10.46 -3.51 -5.48
N ARG A 45 -10.61 -3.73 -6.79
CA ARG A 45 -11.83 -4.29 -7.38
C ARG A 45 -12.20 -5.70 -6.90
N TYR A 46 -11.26 -6.40 -6.27
CA TYR A 46 -11.47 -7.75 -5.71
C TYR A 46 -11.77 -7.73 -4.22
N GLU A 47 -11.83 -6.56 -3.58
CA GLU A 47 -12.02 -6.42 -2.12
C GLU A 47 -13.27 -7.18 -1.63
N GLU A 48 -14.40 -6.98 -2.29
CA GLU A 48 -15.64 -7.68 -1.94
C GLU A 48 -15.51 -9.20 -2.11
N SER A 49 -14.85 -9.67 -3.17
CA SER A 49 -14.62 -11.10 -3.39
C SER A 49 -13.76 -11.73 -2.28
N PHE A 50 -12.76 -11.00 -1.77
CA PHE A 50 -11.95 -11.46 -0.63
C PHE A 50 -12.77 -11.50 0.66
N ILE A 51 -13.59 -10.48 0.92
CA ILE A 51 -14.47 -10.42 2.11
C ILE A 51 -15.51 -11.54 2.09
N GLN A 52 -16.20 -11.74 0.96
CA GLN A 52 -17.21 -12.79 0.79
C GLN A 52 -16.62 -14.19 0.93
N ALA A 53 -15.36 -14.38 0.53
CA ALA A 53 -14.63 -15.63 0.71
C ALA A 53 -14.01 -15.81 2.11
N GLY A 54 -14.15 -14.83 3.01
CA GLY A 54 -13.62 -14.88 4.37
C GLY A 54 -12.14 -14.52 4.51
N PHE A 55 -11.49 -14.01 3.46
CA PHE A 55 -10.09 -13.57 3.50
C PHE A 55 -9.95 -12.15 4.08
N THR A 56 -10.30 -11.98 5.35
CA THR A 56 -10.37 -10.66 6.02
C THR A 56 -9.11 -10.27 6.81
N SER A 57 -8.16 -11.19 6.97
CA SER A 57 -6.92 -10.98 7.75
C SER A 57 -5.69 -11.33 6.94
N PHE A 58 -4.57 -10.63 7.18
CA PHE A 58 -3.30 -10.90 6.49
C PHE A 58 -2.77 -12.32 6.74
N GLU A 59 -3.07 -12.94 7.89
CA GLU A 59 -2.73 -14.33 8.17
C GLU A 59 -3.39 -15.30 7.18
N LEU A 60 -4.68 -15.11 6.89
CA LEU A 60 -5.44 -15.91 5.92
C LEU A 60 -4.98 -15.60 4.49
N VAL A 61 -4.84 -14.32 4.15
CA VAL A 61 -4.33 -13.87 2.85
C VAL A 61 -2.94 -14.43 2.57
N SER A 62 -2.11 -14.57 3.61
CA SER A 62 -0.78 -15.14 3.48
C SER A 62 -0.77 -16.60 3.09
N GLN A 63 -1.90 -17.33 3.13
CA GLN A 63 -2.01 -18.75 2.79
C GLN A 63 -2.66 -18.99 1.42
N ILE A 64 -3.16 -17.94 0.78
CA ILE A 64 -3.88 -18.02 -0.51
C ILE A 64 -3.01 -18.62 -1.61
N SER A 65 -3.59 -19.59 -2.33
CA SER A 65 -3.04 -20.21 -3.53
C SER A 65 -3.64 -19.63 -4.82
N THR A 66 -3.09 -20.00 -5.97
CA THR A 66 -3.67 -19.65 -7.28
C THR A 66 -5.09 -20.21 -7.44
N GLU A 67 -5.38 -21.40 -6.91
CA GLU A 67 -6.70 -22.02 -6.97
C GLU A 67 -7.72 -21.20 -6.18
N ASP A 68 -7.33 -20.68 -5.01
CA ASP A 68 -8.19 -19.80 -4.22
C ASP A 68 -8.55 -18.52 -4.97
N LEU A 69 -7.57 -17.91 -5.63
CA LEU A 69 -7.77 -16.73 -6.46
C LEU A 69 -8.77 -17.01 -7.60
N LEU A 70 -8.66 -18.15 -8.25
CA LEU A 70 -9.60 -18.56 -9.30
C LEU A 70 -11.03 -18.70 -8.74
N ARG A 71 -11.18 -19.35 -7.59
CA ARG A 71 -12.49 -19.60 -6.95
C ARG A 71 -13.23 -18.32 -6.60
N ILE A 72 -12.50 -17.27 -6.21
CA ILE A 72 -13.09 -15.97 -5.86
C ILE A 72 -13.21 -15.01 -7.07
N GLY A 73 -12.95 -15.49 -8.29
CA GLY A 73 -13.15 -14.71 -9.52
C GLY A 73 -11.94 -13.89 -9.99
N VAL A 74 -10.75 -14.10 -9.43
CA VAL A 74 -9.49 -13.52 -9.95
C VAL A 74 -8.93 -14.45 -11.04
N THR A 75 -9.45 -14.33 -12.26
CA THR A 75 -9.10 -15.22 -13.39
C THR A 75 -7.98 -14.70 -14.29
N LEU A 76 -7.68 -13.40 -14.23
CA LEU A 76 -6.63 -12.80 -15.05
C LEU A 76 -5.24 -13.15 -14.51
N ALA A 77 -4.42 -13.83 -15.32
CA ALA A 77 -3.08 -14.28 -14.92
C ALA A 77 -2.19 -13.13 -14.42
N GLY A 78 -2.26 -11.96 -15.05
CA GLY A 78 -1.53 -10.77 -14.61
C GLY A 78 -1.96 -10.28 -13.22
N HIS A 79 -3.24 -10.39 -12.89
CA HIS A 79 -3.76 -10.03 -11.57
C HIS A 79 -3.37 -11.06 -10.51
N GLN A 80 -3.50 -12.35 -10.83
CA GLN A 80 -3.05 -13.43 -9.96
C GLN A 80 -1.57 -13.27 -9.60
N LYS A 81 -0.70 -13.08 -10.61
CA LYS A 81 0.73 -12.86 -10.40
C LYS A 81 1.01 -11.65 -9.51
N LYS A 82 0.30 -10.55 -9.71
CA LYS A 82 0.46 -9.33 -8.91
C LYS A 82 0.09 -9.54 -7.45
N ILE A 83 -1.03 -10.21 -7.18
CA ILE A 83 -1.51 -10.50 -5.84
C ILE A 83 -0.55 -11.46 -5.13
N LEU A 84 -0.19 -12.58 -5.77
CA LEU A 84 0.73 -13.58 -5.20
C LEU A 84 2.13 -13.00 -4.90
N SER A 85 2.66 -12.18 -5.81
CA SER A 85 3.95 -11.50 -5.59
C SER A 85 3.89 -10.53 -4.39
N SER A 86 2.76 -9.83 -4.21
CA SER A 86 2.57 -8.98 -3.05
C SER A 86 2.42 -9.78 -1.75
N ILE A 87 1.72 -10.92 -1.77
CA ILE A 87 1.64 -11.84 -0.63
C ILE A 87 3.03 -12.32 -0.20
N GLN A 88 3.89 -12.67 -1.15
CA GLN A 88 5.28 -13.05 -0.84
C GLN A 88 6.03 -11.92 -0.13
N THR A 89 5.79 -10.66 -0.52
CA THR A 89 6.37 -9.49 0.15
C THR A 89 5.87 -9.36 1.58
N LEU A 90 4.57 -9.54 1.83
CA LEU A 90 4.00 -9.52 3.18
C LEU A 90 4.61 -10.60 4.10
N ARG A 91 4.82 -11.81 3.57
CA ARG A 91 5.45 -12.92 4.31
C ARG A 91 6.89 -12.63 4.76
N VAL A 92 7.63 -11.82 4.00
CA VAL A 92 9.02 -11.45 4.34
C VAL A 92 9.06 -10.43 5.48
N HIS A 93 8.13 -9.47 5.49
CA HIS A 93 8.08 -8.43 6.53
C HIS A 93 7.51 -8.94 7.85
N ASN A 94 6.61 -9.93 7.82
CA ASN A 94 6.07 -10.55 9.04
C ASN A 94 7.08 -11.49 9.73
N LYS A 95 8.29 -11.66 9.17
CA LYS A 95 9.39 -12.44 9.77
C LYS A 95 10.42 -11.57 10.52
N SER A 96 10.15 -10.29 10.78
CA SER A 96 11.01 -9.55 11.70
C SER A 96 10.90 -10.18 13.09
N PRO A 97 11.98 -10.74 13.67
CA PRO A 97 11.93 -11.30 15.00
C PRO A 97 11.62 -10.16 15.97
N SER A 98 10.55 -10.33 16.75
CA SER A 98 10.28 -9.53 17.94
C SER A 98 11.55 -9.50 18.77
N THR A 99 12.33 -8.42 18.67
CA THR A 99 13.47 -8.18 19.55
C THR A 99 12.85 -7.83 20.89
N VAL A 100 12.62 -8.86 21.71
CA VAL A 100 12.44 -8.69 23.15
C VAL A 100 13.76 -8.11 23.65
N ARG A 101 13.81 -6.78 23.79
CA ARG A 101 14.85 -6.12 24.56
C ARG A 101 14.46 -6.27 26.03
N TYR A 102 15.26 -7.06 26.74
CA TYR A 102 15.26 -7.15 28.20
C TYR A 102 15.65 -5.81 28.82
#